data_AF-A0A7S3C5B5-F1
#
_entry.id   AF-A0A7S3C5B5-F1
#
_cell.length_a   1.000
_cell.length_b   1.000
_cell.length_c   1.000
_cell.angle_alpha   90.00
_cell.angle_beta   90.00
_cell.angle_gamma   90.00
#
_symmetry.space_group_name_H-M   'P 1'
#
loop_
_entity.id
_entity.type
_entity.pdbx_description
1 polymer ?
#
loop_
_entity_poly.entity_id
_entity_poly.type
_entity_poly.pdbx_seq_one_letter_code
_entity_poly.pdbx_strand_id
1 'polypeptide(L)'
;MGAVFGIVMGGTDPITPEAAEAAKTTPWRQQAVKAWRSAMQRSWSYAKGFALFGAVFAGSEATIEAARGQHDLYNSVSAGCFTGAALAVKQGPTAMCVGCAGMATFSYFIDRFFEGH
;
A
#
# COMPACT_ATOMS: atom_id res chain seq x y z
N MET A 1 -11.81 11.50 9.83
CA MET A 1 -10.87 11.37 8.69
C MET A 1 -11.18 10.17 7.78
N GLY A 2 -11.55 8.99 8.31
CA GLY A 2 -11.83 7.81 7.48
C GLY A 2 -13.04 7.89 6.53
N ALA A 3 -14.10 8.63 6.90
CA ALA A 3 -15.26 8.82 6.03
C ALA A 3 -14.94 9.69 4.80
N VAL A 4 -14.16 10.76 5.00
CA VAL A 4 -13.71 11.63 3.91
C VAL A 4 -12.71 10.91 3.01
N PHE A 5 -11.78 10.16 3.61
CA PHE A 5 -10.86 9.31 2.86
C PHE A 5 -11.61 8.23 2.07
N GLY A 6 -12.68 7.65 2.62
CA GLY A 6 -13.54 6.68 1.93
C GLY A 6 -14.36 7.27 0.78
N ILE A 7 -14.75 8.55 0.84
CA ILE A 7 -15.40 9.26 -0.28
C ILE A 7 -14.38 9.58 -1.38
N VAL A 8 -13.17 10.01 -1.01
CA VAL A 8 -12.10 10.34 -1.97
C VAL A 8 -11.51 9.09 -2.64
N MET A 9 -11.21 8.03 -1.89
CA MET A 9 -10.78 6.73 -2.44
C MET A 9 -11.92 5.95 -3.09
N GLY A 10 -13.17 6.14 -2.64
CA GLY A 10 -14.36 5.61 -3.32
C GLY A 10 -14.63 6.30 -4.67
N GLY A 11 -14.07 7.50 -4.86
CA GLY A 11 -14.13 8.26 -6.11
C GLY A 11 -13.14 7.80 -7.19
N THR A 12 -12.16 6.95 -6.86
CA THR A 12 -11.17 6.43 -7.81
C THR A 12 -11.51 5.04 -8.36
N ASP A 13 -12.49 4.35 -7.77
CA ASP A 13 -13.18 3.26 -8.47
C ASP A 13 -14.05 3.89 -9.57
N PRO A 14 -14.21 3.28 -10.76
CA PRO A 14 -15.16 3.78 -11.75
C PRO A 14 -16.57 3.74 -11.14
N ILE A 15 -17.04 4.87 -10.62
CA ILE A 15 -18.42 5.07 -10.19
C ILE A 15 -19.24 5.09 -11.47
N THR A 16 -19.78 3.93 -11.84
CA THR A 16 -20.88 3.91 -12.80
C THR A 16 -22.03 4.73 -12.18
N PRO A 17 -22.72 5.57 -12.95
CA PRO A 17 -23.86 6.35 -12.46
C PRO A 17 -24.94 5.46 -11.79
N GLU A 18 -25.03 4.19 -12.20
CA GLU A 18 -25.83 3.13 -11.58
C GLU A 18 -25.50 2.87 -10.10
N ALA A 19 -24.22 2.88 -9.70
CA ALA A 19 -23.81 2.62 -8.32
C ALA A 19 -24.19 3.78 -7.38
N ALA A 20 -24.18 5.02 -7.89
CA ALA A 20 -24.56 6.21 -7.16
C ALA A 20 -26.09 6.31 -6.94
N GLU A 21 -26.89 5.89 -7.92
CA GLU A 21 -28.36 5.80 -7.77
C GLU A 21 -28.79 4.61 -6.89
N ALA A 22 -28.11 3.46 -7.02
CA ALA A 22 -28.39 2.29 -6.19
C ALA A 22 -28.13 2.55 -4.69
N ALA A 23 -27.17 3.41 -4.36
CA ALA A 23 -26.89 3.83 -2.98
C ALA A 23 -27.94 4.81 -2.43
N LYS A 24 -28.69 5.53 -3.28
CA LYS A 24 -29.77 6.42 -2.81
C LYS A 24 -31.08 5.66 -2.53
N THR A 25 -31.31 4.54 -3.21
CA THR A 25 -32.60 3.82 -3.18
C THR A 25 -32.63 2.60 -2.27
N THR A 26 -31.49 2.09 -1.80
CA THR A 26 -31.46 0.92 -0.91
C THR A 26 -31.68 1.28 0.57
N PRO A 27 -32.39 0.45 1.35
CA PRO A 27 -32.51 0.65 2.80
C PRO A 27 -31.13 0.68 3.48
N TRP A 28 -30.92 1.58 4.45
CA TRP A 28 -29.62 1.78 5.12
C TRP A 28 -28.99 0.49 5.68
N ARG A 29 -29.81 -0.49 6.10
CA ARG A 29 -29.35 -1.81 6.56
C ARG A 29 -28.76 -2.65 5.43
N GLN A 30 -29.40 -2.64 4.26
CA GLN A 30 -28.92 -3.37 3.10
C GLN A 30 -27.67 -2.71 2.49
N GLN A 31 -27.60 -1.38 2.53
CA GLN A 31 -26.37 -0.64 2.20
C GLN A 31 -25.23 -0.97 3.15
N ALA A 32 -25.49 -0.99 4.46
CA ALA A 32 -24.48 -1.36 5.44
C ALA A 32 -23.94 -2.78 5.20
N VAL A 33 -24.82 -3.75 4.91
CA VAL A 33 -24.41 -5.13 4.61
C VAL A 33 -23.64 -5.23 3.28
N LYS A 34 -24.08 -4.52 2.24
CA LYS A 34 -23.37 -4.47 0.94
C LYS A 34 -22.01 -3.80 1.10
N ALA A 35 -21.94 -2.66 1.77
CA ALA A 35 -20.72 -1.92 2.07
C ALA A 35 -19.76 -2.76 2.90
N TRP A 36 -20.25 -3.51 3.89
CA TRP A 36 -19.43 -4.39 4.69
C TRP A 36 -18.88 -5.57 3.87
N ARG A 37 -19.70 -6.19 3.01
CA ARG A 37 -19.24 -7.25 2.10
C ARG A 37 -18.20 -6.75 1.10
N SER A 38 -18.43 -5.59 0.47
CA SER A 38 -17.46 -4.99 -0.44
C SER A 38 -16.18 -4.56 0.28
N ALA A 39 -16.30 -4.01 1.49
CA ALA A 39 -15.16 -3.68 2.33
C ALA A 39 -14.37 -4.94 2.67
N MET A 40 -15.03 -6.02 3.04
CA MET A 40 -14.38 -7.29 3.37
C MET A 40 -13.65 -7.92 2.17
N GLN A 41 -14.26 -7.90 0.98
CA GLN A 41 -13.61 -8.35 -0.25
C GLN A 41 -12.39 -7.50 -0.61
N ARG A 42 -12.49 -6.18 -0.48
CA ARG A 42 -11.37 -5.25 -0.72
C ARG A 42 -10.26 -5.44 0.30
N SER A 43 -10.60 -5.57 1.58
CA SER A 43 -9.65 -5.87 2.66
C SER A 43 -8.88 -7.16 2.39
N TRP A 44 -9.53 -8.20 1.85
CA TRP A 44 -8.85 -9.43 1.46
C TRP A 44 -7.83 -9.22 0.34
N SER A 45 -8.19 -8.41 -0.67
CA SER A 45 -7.27 -8.05 -1.75
C SER A 45 -6.09 -7.22 -1.24
N TYR A 46 -6.35 -6.25 -0.34
CA TYR A 46 -5.31 -5.45 0.28
C TYR A 46 -4.39 -6.28 1.17
N ALA A 47 -4.95 -7.21 1.95
CA ALA A 47 -4.16 -8.11 2.78
C ALA A 47 -3.15 -8.90 1.96
N LYS A 48 -3.54 -9.38 0.76
CA LYS A 48 -2.60 -10.05 -0.16
C LYS A 48 -1.49 -9.11 -0.65
N GLY A 49 -1.82 -7.87 -0.99
CA GLY A 49 -0.84 -6.86 -1.41
C GLY A 49 0.16 -6.53 -0.30
N PHE A 50 -0.32 -6.32 0.93
CA PHE A 50 0.53 -6.05 2.08
C PHE A 50 1.36 -7.25 2.48
N ALA A 51 0.82 -8.47 2.40
CA ALA A 51 1.58 -9.69 2.65
C ALA A 51 2.73 -9.84 1.65
N LEU A 52 2.48 -9.58 0.36
CA LEU A 52 3.54 -9.60 -0.66
C LEU A 52 4.58 -8.50 -0.42
N PHE A 53 4.14 -7.27 -0.16
CA PHE A 53 5.04 -6.16 0.15
C PHE A 53 5.94 -6.49 1.36
N GLY A 54 5.34 -6.94 2.46
CA GLY A 54 6.07 -7.28 3.68
C GLY A 54 7.03 -8.45 3.49
N ALA A 55 6.63 -9.47 2.72
CA ALA A 55 7.51 -10.60 2.41
C ALA A 55 8.73 -10.17 1.58
N VAL A 56 8.54 -9.30 0.58
CA VAL A 56 9.64 -8.78 -0.24
C VAL A 56 10.53 -7.86 0.58
N PHE A 57 9.95 -6.95 1.36
CA PHE A 57 10.70 -6.01 2.21
C PHE A 57 11.55 -6.75 3.25
N ALA A 58 10.92 -7.59 4.09
CA ALA A 58 11.62 -8.35 5.12
C ALA A 58 12.64 -9.33 4.52
N GLY A 59 12.32 -9.96 3.39
CA GLY A 59 13.26 -10.83 2.68
C GLY A 59 14.46 -10.05 2.15
N SER A 60 14.26 -8.85 1.60
CA SER A 60 15.33 -7.99 1.10
C SER A 60 16.20 -7.43 2.21
N GLU A 61 15.62 -6.96 3.33
CA GLU A 61 16.43 -6.52 4.46
C GLU A 61 17.22 -7.68 5.06
N ALA A 62 16.60 -8.85 5.27
CA ALA A 62 17.28 -10.01 5.84
C ALA A 62 18.42 -10.53 4.96
N THR A 63 18.30 -10.46 3.63
CA THR A 63 19.39 -10.87 2.73
C THR A 63 20.55 -9.87 2.73
N ILE A 64 20.26 -8.56 2.80
CA ILE A 64 21.32 -7.56 2.85
C ILE A 64 21.98 -7.55 4.24
N GLU A 65 21.20 -7.74 5.31
CA GLU A 65 21.70 -7.90 6.68
C GLU A 65 22.59 -9.14 6.80
N ALA A 66 22.16 -10.29 6.27
CA ALA A 66 22.99 -11.50 6.25
C ALA A 66 24.32 -11.33 5.49
N ALA A 67 24.37 -10.44 4.50
CA ALA A 67 25.57 -10.14 3.73
C ALA A 67 26.50 -9.11 4.39
N ARG A 68 25.98 -8.18 5.19
CA ARG A 68 26.75 -7.06 5.78
C ARG A 68 26.92 -7.12 7.31
N GLY A 69 26.09 -7.87 8.04
CA GLY A 69 26.11 -7.97 9.49
C GLY A 69 25.87 -6.65 10.24
N GLN A 70 25.27 -5.66 9.56
CA GLN A 70 24.98 -4.32 10.08
C GLN A 70 23.56 -3.95 9.65
N HIS A 71 22.78 -3.38 10.58
CA HIS A 71 21.44 -2.85 10.33
C HIS A 71 21.53 -1.32 10.35
N ASP A 72 21.72 -0.73 9.16
CA ASP A 72 21.84 0.72 8.99
C ASP A 72 20.74 1.27 8.08
N LEU A 73 20.50 2.58 8.16
CA LEU A 73 19.66 3.38 7.24
C LEU A 73 19.78 2.99 5.75
N TYR A 74 21.00 2.70 5.29
CA TYR A 74 21.22 2.31 3.89
C TYR A 74 20.57 0.97 3.53
N ASN A 75 20.45 0.06 4.50
CA ASN A 75 19.80 -1.24 4.35
C ASN A 75 18.30 -1.04 4.10
N SER A 76 17.65 -0.24 4.95
CA SER A 76 16.21 0.01 4.91
C SER A 76 15.79 0.88 3.71
N VAL A 77 16.64 1.82 3.28
CA VAL A 77 16.41 2.62 2.06
C VAL A 77 16.60 1.77 0.79
N SER A 78 17.63 0.93 0.73
CA SER A 78 17.88 0.07 -0.44
C SER A 78 16.84 -1.06 -0.55
N ALA A 79 16.47 -1.69 0.56
CA ALA A 79 15.38 -2.66 0.63
C ALA A 79 14.02 -2.03 0.28
N GLY A 80 13.77 -0.80 0.75
CA GLY A 80 12.60 0.00 0.39
C GLY A 80 12.53 0.29 -1.10
N CYS A 81 13.62 0.78 -1.69
CA CYS A 81 13.72 0.99 -3.14
C CYS A 81 13.51 -0.30 -3.93
N PHE A 82 14.17 -1.40 -3.53
CA PHE A 82 14.08 -2.69 -4.21
C PHE A 82 12.65 -3.23 -4.17
N THR A 83 12.01 -3.16 -3.00
CA THR A 83 10.62 -3.60 -2.83
C THR A 83 9.66 -2.75 -3.67
N GLY A 84 9.84 -1.43 -3.67
CA GLY A 84 9.05 -0.50 -4.48
C GLY A 84 9.22 -0.73 -5.98
N ALA A 85 10.45 -1.00 -6.44
CA ALA A 85 10.73 -1.36 -7.82
C ALA A 85 10.18 -2.74 -8.20
N ALA A 86 10.34 -3.74 -7.33
CA ALA A 86 9.90 -5.12 -7.57
C ALA A 86 8.39 -5.23 -7.71
N LEU A 87 7.62 -4.49 -6.91
CA LEU A 87 6.16 -4.47 -6.99
C LEU A 87 5.64 -3.71 -8.21
N ALA A 88 6.45 -2.80 -8.75
CA ALA A 88 6.13 -1.98 -9.92
C ALA A 88 6.67 -2.57 -11.25
N VAL A 89 7.31 -3.75 -11.21
CA VAL A 89 7.96 -4.35 -12.38
C VAL A 89 7.00 -4.64 -13.53
N LYS A 90 5.74 -4.99 -13.22
CA LYS A 90 4.71 -5.28 -14.22
C LYS A 90 4.08 -4.02 -14.82
N GLN A 91 4.28 -2.88 -14.17
CA GLN A 91 3.70 -1.58 -14.48
C GLN A 91 4.66 -0.73 -15.34
N GLY A 92 5.88 -1.21 -15.58
CA GLY A 92 6.86 -0.61 -16.48
C GLY A 92 7.98 0.16 -15.77
N PRO A 93 9.05 0.54 -16.50
CA PRO A 93 10.27 1.11 -15.92
C PRO A 93 10.03 2.43 -15.19
N THR A 94 9.16 3.30 -15.70
CA THR A 94 8.80 4.56 -15.04
C THR A 94 8.12 4.31 -13.70
N ALA A 95 7.22 3.32 -13.62
CA ALA A 95 6.57 2.94 -12.37
C ALA A 95 7.58 2.36 -11.37
N MET A 96 8.58 1.61 -11.84
CA MET A 96 9.68 1.13 -11.00
C MET A 96 10.51 2.26 -10.41
N CYS A 97 10.88 3.26 -11.22
CA CYS A 97 11.63 4.42 -10.75
C CYS A 97 10.84 5.22 -9.70
N VAL A 98 9.56 5.48 -9.96
CA VAL A 98 8.68 6.18 -9.02
C VAL A 98 8.48 5.37 -7.74
N GLY A 99 8.26 4.06 -7.86
CA GLY A 99 8.11 3.15 -6.71
C GLY A 99 9.37 3.07 -5.85
N CYS A 100 10.55 2.98 -6.48
CA CYS A 100 11.82 3.01 -5.77
C CYS A 100 12.04 4.35 -5.07
N ALA A 101 11.90 5.48 -5.79
CA ALA A 101 12.12 6.80 -5.22
C ALA A 101 11.16 7.11 -4.07
N GLY A 102 9.88 6.73 -4.21
CA GLY A 102 8.88 6.90 -3.16
C GLY A 102 9.21 6.12 -1.90
N MET A 103 9.51 4.82 -2.03
CA MET A 103 9.80 3.97 -0.87
C MET A 103 11.17 4.26 -0.26
N ALA A 104 12.18 4.61 -1.05
CA ALA A 104 13.46 5.07 -0.54
C ALA A 104 13.33 6.34 0.30
N THR A 105 12.56 7.32 -0.18
CA THR A 105 12.32 8.58 0.53
C THR A 105 11.53 8.34 1.82
N PHE A 106 10.51 7.48 1.77
CA PHE A 106 9.71 7.14 2.94
C PHE A 106 10.53 6.42 4.01
N SER A 107 11.33 5.40 3.64
CA SER A 107 12.22 4.70 4.58
C SER A 107 13.22 5.65 5.21
N TYR A 108 13.87 6.50 4.42
CA TYR A 108 14.81 7.50 4.94
C TYR A 108 14.15 8.41 5.99
N PHE A 109 12.93 8.88 5.74
CA PHE A 109 12.22 9.74 6.68
C PHE A 109 11.80 9.03 7.96
N ILE A 110 11.32 7.78 7.86
CA ILE A 110 10.89 6.99 9.01
C ILE A 110 12.07 6.70 9.92
N ASP A 111 13.19 6.21 9.38
CA ASP A 111 14.37 5.92 10.19
C ASP A 111 14.91 7.18 10.87
N ARG A 112 14.93 8.33 10.17
CA ARG A 112 15.31 9.63 10.76
C ARG A 112 14.38 10.10 11.88
N PHE A 113 13.10 9.70 11.83
CA PHE A 113 12.12 10.01 12.87
C PHE A 113 12.30 9.11 14.09
N PHE A 114 12.58 7.81 13.88
CA PHE A 114 12.75 6.83 14.95
C PHE A 114 14.14 6.88 15.62
N GLU A 115 15.20 7.26 14.90
CA GLU A 115 16.54 7.47 15.49
C GLU A 115 16.67 8.82 16.23
N GLY A 116 15.76 9.77 15.98
CA GLY A 116 15.77 11.11 16.54
C GLY A 116 15.13 11.25 17.92
N HIS A 117 14.66 10.16 18.55
CA HIS A 117 13.99 10.14 19.84
C HIS A 117 14.55 9.06 20.77
#